data_AF-A0ABC8U7P2-F1
#
_entry.id   AF-A0ABC8U7P2-F1
#
_cell.length_a   1.000
_cell.length_b   1.000
_cell.length_c   1.000
_cell.angle_alpha   90.00
_cell.angle_beta   90.00
_cell.angle_gamma   90.00
#
_symmetry.space_group_name_H-M   'P 1'
#
loop_
_entity.id
_entity.type
_entity.pdbx_description
1 polymer ?
#
loop_
_entity_poly.entity_id
_entity_poly.type
_entity_poly.pdbx_seq_one_letter_code
_entity_poly.pdbx_strand_id
1 'polypeptide(L)'
;MVGGNNTFGKTICSICYEDLKPLVEDLQSISICGHVFHELCLQQWFEYCTNGKKKNCPVCKQTCSEVNVGRLYFQSVGDTNDPSTLSQKPRDCEENPEELRREVKRLEGKVSGLSLALESQQKEFNDVSEEVVDFFIICLVAQTIREKERKLI
;
A
#
# COMPACT_ATOMS: atom_id res chain seq x y z
N MET A 1 -15.59 45.10 -27.52
CA MET A 1 -14.50 45.96 -27.00
C MET A 1 -13.70 45.15 -26.01
N VAL A 2 -12.39 45.03 -26.24
CA VAL A 2 -11.29 44.63 -25.32
C VAL A 2 -11.60 43.41 -24.42
N GLY A 3 -11.12 42.20 -24.70
CA GLY A 3 -9.70 41.89 -24.90
C GLY A 3 -8.95 41.94 -23.57
N GLY A 4 -9.39 41.14 -22.58
CA GLY A 4 -8.75 41.02 -21.27
C GLY A 4 -8.44 39.56 -20.97
N ASN A 5 -7.51 38.96 -21.71
CA ASN A 5 -6.92 37.68 -21.33
C ASN A 5 -6.08 37.91 -20.07
N ASN A 6 -6.70 37.83 -18.91
CA ASN A 6 -6.01 37.89 -17.64
C ASN A 6 -5.26 36.57 -17.45
N THR A 7 -4.12 36.40 -18.12
CA THR A 7 -3.16 35.31 -17.90
C THR A 7 -2.40 35.49 -16.57
N PHE A 8 -3.05 36.10 -15.58
CA PHE A 8 -2.48 36.42 -14.28
C PHE A 8 -2.71 35.24 -13.35
N GLY A 9 -1.66 34.44 -13.17
CA GLY A 9 -1.54 33.51 -12.04
C GLY A 9 -2.20 32.14 -12.23
N LYS A 10 -1.87 31.41 -13.29
CA LYS A 10 -2.15 29.96 -13.31
C LYS A 10 -1.27 29.25 -12.29
N THR A 11 -1.88 28.36 -11.49
CA THR A 11 -1.16 27.49 -10.55
C THR A 11 -0.60 26.28 -11.30
N ILE A 12 0.69 25.98 -11.11
CA ILE A 12 1.37 24.86 -11.77
C ILE A 12 1.90 23.85 -10.75
N CYS A 13 2.01 22.59 -11.15
CA CYS A 13 2.74 21.58 -10.39
C CYS A 13 4.24 21.75 -10.62
N SER A 14 5.03 22.05 -9.59
CA SER A 14 6.47 22.26 -9.78
C SER A 14 7.30 20.97 -10.02
N ILE A 15 6.64 19.81 -10.09
CA ILE A 15 7.29 18.52 -10.37
C ILE A 15 7.22 18.21 -11.86
N CYS A 16 6.03 18.32 -12.47
CA CYS A 16 5.81 18.06 -13.89
C CYS A 16 5.71 19.31 -14.76
N TYR A 17 5.65 20.51 -14.15
CA TYR A 17 5.50 21.81 -14.81
C TYR A 17 4.19 22.02 -15.58
N GLU A 18 3.19 21.17 -15.36
CA GLU A 18 1.87 21.28 -15.97
C GLU A 18 0.89 22.09 -15.09
N ASP A 19 -0.15 22.65 -15.71
CA ASP A 19 -1.23 23.38 -15.05
C ASP A 19 -1.95 22.46 -14.02
N LEU A 20 -2.18 22.98 -12.80
CA LEU A 20 -3.06 22.32 -11.84
C LEU A 20 -4.52 22.56 -12.25
N LYS A 21 -5.32 21.50 -12.36
CA LYS A 21 -6.75 21.59 -12.63
C LYS A 21 -7.57 21.07 -11.44
N PRO A 22 -7.85 21.92 -10.42
CA PRO A 22 -8.52 21.52 -9.18
C PRO A 22 -9.86 20.78 -9.30
N LEU A 23 -10.55 20.91 -10.45
CA LEU A 23 -11.84 20.29 -10.71
C LEU A 23 -11.76 18.94 -11.44
N VAL A 24 -10.63 18.65 -12.09
CA VAL A 24 -10.46 17.51 -13.01
C VAL A 24 -9.38 16.54 -12.53
N GLU A 25 -8.47 17.03 -11.68
CA GLU A 25 -7.28 16.34 -11.23
C GLU A 25 -7.19 16.35 -9.71
N ASP A 26 -6.62 15.28 -9.18
CA ASP A 26 -6.40 15.14 -7.76
C ASP A 26 -5.14 15.88 -7.33
N LEU A 27 -5.35 16.83 -6.43
CA LEU A 27 -4.32 17.70 -5.91
C LEU A 27 -4.05 17.38 -4.44
N GLN A 28 -2.78 17.36 -4.06
CA GLN A 28 -2.33 17.16 -2.70
C GLN A 28 -1.55 18.37 -2.21
N SER A 29 -1.73 18.71 -0.94
CA SER A 29 -0.95 19.73 -0.25
C SER A 29 -0.15 19.12 0.90
N ILE A 30 1.06 19.64 1.12
CA ILE A 30 1.85 19.34 2.30
C ILE A 30 1.44 20.31 3.42
N SER A 31 0.73 19.83 4.43
CA SER A 31 0.08 20.64 5.47
C SER A 31 1.03 21.56 6.25
N ILE A 32 2.30 21.19 6.39
CA ILE A 32 3.30 21.99 7.12
C ILE A 32 3.85 23.18 6.33
N CYS A 33 3.72 23.19 4.99
CA CYS A 33 4.26 24.26 4.14
C CYS A 33 3.30 24.80 3.08
N GLY A 34 2.15 24.17 2.88
CA GLY A 34 1.08 24.61 1.98
C GLY A 34 1.32 24.38 0.48
N HIS A 35 2.50 23.90 0.06
CA HIS A 35 2.78 23.65 -1.36
C HIS A 35 1.89 22.54 -1.92
N VAL A 36 1.36 22.77 -3.12
CA VAL A 36 0.38 21.90 -3.79
C VAL A 36 1.00 21.26 -5.04
N PHE A 37 0.69 19.99 -5.24
CA PHE A 37 1.16 19.17 -6.37
C PHE A 37 0.04 18.26 -6.85
N HIS A 38 0.18 17.68 -8.05
CA HIS A 38 -0.63 16.52 -8.43
C HIS A 38 -0.35 15.35 -7.48
N GLU A 39 -1.39 14.60 -7.13
CA GLU A 39 -1.29 13.42 -6.23
C GLU A 39 -0.19 12.45 -6.69
N LEU A 40 -0.22 12.02 -7.95
CA LEU A 40 0.76 11.07 -8.50
C LEU A 40 2.18 11.63 -8.50
N CYS A 41 2.35 12.93 -8.79
CA CYS A 41 3.67 13.55 -8.81
C CYS A 41 4.31 13.56 -7.42
N LEU A 42 3.53 13.86 -6.37
CA LEU A 42 4.03 13.89 -5.00
C LEU A 42 4.30 12.48 -4.45
N GLN A 43 3.45 11.51 -4.77
CA GLN A 43 3.66 10.09 -4.42
C GLN A 43 4.97 9.56 -5.02
N GLN A 44 5.18 9.74 -6.33
CA GLN A 44 6.40 9.31 -7.01
C GLN A 44 7.65 9.99 -6.44
N TRP A 45 7.55 11.27 -6.07
CA TRP A 45 8.64 12.00 -5.41
C TRP A 45 9.02 11.35 -4.07
N PHE A 46 8.05 10.93 -3.27
CA PHE A 46 8.29 10.26 -1.99
C PHE A 46 8.86 8.85 -2.15
N GLU A 47 8.40 8.10 -3.14
CA GLU A 47 8.94 6.78 -3.47
C GLU A 47 10.42 6.87 -3.84
N TYR A 48 10.81 7.83 -4.69
CA TYR A 48 12.20 8.04 -5.07
C TYR A 48 13.12 8.36 -3.87
N CYS A 49 12.57 9.02 -2.84
CA CYS A 49 13.33 9.38 -1.63
C CYS A 49 13.62 8.20 -0.70
N THR A 50 12.90 7.06 -0.82
CA THR A 50 13.04 5.91 0.08
C THR A 50 14.41 5.22 0.06
N ASN A 51 15.25 5.49 -0.94
CA ASN A 51 16.64 5.02 -1.07
C ASN A 51 17.63 5.71 -0.11
N GLY A 52 17.22 5.94 1.15
CA GLY A 52 18.06 6.50 2.21
C GLY A 52 18.03 8.04 2.34
N LYS A 53 17.14 8.74 1.63
CA LYS A 53 17.00 10.20 1.73
C LYS A 53 15.76 10.58 2.54
N LYS A 54 15.85 11.66 3.32
CA LYS A 54 14.67 12.20 4.03
C LYS A 54 13.66 12.74 3.02
N LYS A 55 12.39 12.39 3.17
CA LYS A 55 11.28 12.97 2.40
C LYS A 55 11.19 14.47 2.72
N ASN A 56 11.29 15.30 1.68
CA ASN A 56 11.28 16.75 1.79
C ASN A 56 10.37 17.34 0.71
N CYS A 57 9.77 18.49 0.99
CA CYS A 57 8.98 19.24 0.02
C CYS A 57 9.82 19.56 -1.23
N PRO A 58 9.34 19.29 -2.46
CA PRO A 58 10.04 19.62 -3.70
C PRO A 58 10.41 21.10 -3.84
N VAL A 59 9.62 21.99 -3.26
CA VAL A 59 9.79 23.45 -3.36
C VAL A 59 10.65 23.99 -2.22
N CYS A 60 10.15 23.97 -0.98
CA CYS A 60 10.83 24.61 0.16
C CYS A 60 11.85 23.73 0.88
N LYS A 61 11.98 22.45 0.50
CA LYS A 61 12.88 21.46 1.11
C LYS A 61 12.62 21.15 2.59
N GLN A 62 11.51 21.65 3.17
CA GLN A 62 11.11 21.31 4.52
C GLN A 62 10.82 19.80 4.62
N THR A 63 11.29 19.18 5.70
CA THR A 63 11.08 17.74 5.93
C THR A 63 9.61 17.45 6.21
N CYS A 64 9.06 16.50 5.47
CA CYS A 64 7.66 16.08 5.53
C CYS A 64 7.57 14.57 5.30
N SER A 65 6.53 13.93 5.82
CA SER A 65 6.21 12.54 5.50
C SER A 65 4.78 12.42 4.97
N GLU A 66 4.35 11.19 4.67
CA GLU A 66 3.00 10.91 4.14
C GLU A 66 1.90 11.43 5.08
N VAL A 67 2.12 11.43 6.39
CA VAL A 67 1.15 11.97 7.37
C VAL A 67 0.93 13.48 7.24
N ASN A 68 1.86 14.20 6.60
CA ASN A 68 1.74 15.62 6.35
C ASN A 68 1.07 15.91 5.00
N VAL A 69 0.68 14.90 4.23
CA VAL A 69 0.08 15.08 2.91
C VAL A 69 -1.42 14.87 2.99
N GLY A 70 -2.18 15.87 2.52
CA GLY A 70 -3.64 15.81 2.45
C GLY A 70 -4.14 16.11 1.04
N ARG A 71 -5.14 15.34 0.59
CA ARG A 71 -5.86 15.63 -0.65
C ARG A 71 -6.75 16.85 -0.47
N LEU A 72 -6.74 17.72 -1.47
CA LEU A 72 -7.56 18.93 -1.51
C LEU A 72 -8.87 18.65 -2.26
N TYR A 73 -9.97 19.19 -1.74
CA TYR A 73 -11.28 19.14 -2.36
C TYR A 73 -11.79 20.57 -2.57
N PHE A 74 -12.24 20.86 -3.78
CA PHE A 74 -12.70 22.20 -4.17
C PHE A 74 -14.21 22.18 -4.36
N GLN A 75 -14.92 23.04 -3.63
CA GLN A 75 -16.34 23.26 -3.86
C GLN A 75 -16.49 24.19 -5.06
N SER A 76 -17.16 23.71 -6.13
CA SER A 76 -17.48 24.51 -7.30
C SER A 76 -18.98 24.78 -7.35
N VAL A 77 -19.37 26.04 -7.60
CA VAL A 77 -20.71 26.37 -8.06
C VAL A 77 -20.70 26.19 -9.58
N GLY A 78 -21.22 25.07 -10.07
CA GLY A 78 -21.26 24.80 -11.51
C GLY A 78 -21.99 25.92 -12.27
N ASP A 79 -21.44 26.34 -13.40
CA ASP A 79 -22.19 27.15 -14.36
C ASP A 79 -23.24 26.22 -14.99
N THR A 80 -24.52 26.44 -14.70
CA THR A 80 -25.64 25.55 -15.05
C THR A 80 -25.87 25.36 -16.56
N ASN A 81 -25.02 25.96 -17.39
CA ASN A 81 -25.10 25.92 -18.85
C ASN A 81 -24.12 24.94 -19.51
N ASP A 82 -23.25 24.26 -18.76
CA ASP A 82 -22.33 23.27 -19.33
C ASP A 82 -22.65 21.83 -18.85
N PRO A 83 -23.20 20.96 -19.73
CA PRO A 83 -23.45 19.55 -19.44
C PRO A 83 -22.21 18.76 -19.01
N SER A 84 -21.01 19.30 -19.25
CA SER A 84 -19.72 18.71 -18.85
C SER A 84 -19.49 18.72 -17.33
N THR A 85 -20.18 19.57 -16.58
CA THR A 85 -19.89 19.84 -15.15
C THR A 85 -20.57 18.89 -14.16
N LEU A 86 -21.45 17.98 -14.63
CA LEU A 86 -22.20 17.05 -13.76
C LEU A 86 -21.69 15.60 -13.79
N SER A 87 -20.54 15.32 -14.40
CA SER A 87 -20.04 13.93 -14.44
C SER A 87 -18.51 13.86 -14.43
N GLN A 88 -17.91 14.30 -13.32
CA GLN A 88 -16.62 13.75 -12.91
C GLN A 88 -16.74 13.28 -11.45
N LYS A 89 -17.50 12.19 -11.32
CA LYS A 89 -17.28 11.12 -10.33
C LYS A 89 -15.75 10.94 -10.16
N PRO A 90 -15.24 10.69 -8.94
CA PRO A 90 -13.83 10.40 -8.72
C PRO A 90 -13.28 9.50 -9.82
N ARG A 91 -12.03 9.71 -10.25
CA ARG A 91 -11.29 8.77 -11.10
C ARG A 91 -10.99 7.47 -10.34
N ASP A 92 -12.01 6.88 -9.76
CA ASP A 92 -12.05 5.49 -9.39
C ASP A 92 -12.74 4.79 -10.53
N CYS A 93 -12.03 3.80 -11.07
CA CYS A 93 -12.60 2.63 -11.73
C CYS A 93 -14.11 2.52 -11.44
N GLU A 94 -14.96 2.41 -12.46
CA GLU A 94 -16.26 1.77 -12.24
C GLU A 94 -16.00 0.31 -11.89
N GLU A 95 -15.49 0.10 -10.68
CA GLU A 95 -15.29 -1.17 -10.06
C GLU A 95 -16.70 -1.67 -9.78
N ASN A 96 -17.20 -2.40 -10.77
CA ASN A 96 -18.51 -3.00 -10.75
C ASN A 96 -18.66 -3.72 -9.40
N PRO A 97 -19.61 -3.34 -8.54
CA PRO A 97 -19.73 -3.93 -7.20
C PRO A 97 -19.88 -5.45 -7.25
N GLU A 98 -20.36 -5.99 -8.37
CA GLU A 98 -20.42 -7.43 -8.62
C GLU A 98 -19.05 -8.08 -8.89
N GLU A 99 -18.12 -7.37 -9.53
CA GLU A 99 -16.74 -7.85 -9.71
C GLU A 99 -16.00 -7.93 -8.39
N LEU A 100 -16.12 -6.92 -7.54
CA LEU A 100 -15.52 -6.94 -6.20
C LEU A 100 -16.10 -8.09 -5.37
N ARG A 101 -17.42 -8.28 -5.41
CA ARG A 101 -18.06 -9.41 -4.69
C ARG A 101 -17.54 -10.76 -5.18
N ARG A 102 -17.34 -10.94 -6.49
CA ARG A 102 -16.75 -12.16 -7.04
C ARG A 102 -15.31 -12.34 -6.58
N GLU A 103 -14.53 -11.27 -6.60
CA GLU A 103 -13.13 -11.28 -6.21
C GLU A 103 -12.95 -11.58 -4.72
N VAL A 104 -13.76 -10.97 -3.85
CA VAL A 104 -13.81 -11.28 -2.41
C VAL A 104 -14.10 -12.76 -2.19
N LYS A 105 -15.14 -13.30 -2.84
CA LYS A 105 -15.48 -14.73 -2.72
C LYS A 105 -14.33 -15.64 -3.18
N ARG A 106 -13.64 -15.26 -4.25
CA ARG A 106 -12.47 -16.00 -4.76
C ARG A 106 -11.31 -15.96 -3.76
N LEU A 107 -11.03 -14.79 -3.18
CA LEU A 107 -9.97 -14.61 -2.19
C LEU A 107 -10.28 -15.35 -0.90
N GLU A 108 -11.51 -15.30 -0.40
CA GLU A 108 -11.97 -16.09 0.74
C GLU A 108 -11.75 -17.59 0.52
N GLY A 109 -12.06 -18.08 -0.69
CA GLY A 109 -11.78 -19.47 -1.07
C GLY A 109 -10.28 -19.81 -1.04
N LYS A 110 -9.42 -18.92 -1.54
CA LYS A 110 -7.95 -19.10 -1.47
C LYS A 110 -7.44 -19.07 -0.02
N VAL A 111 -7.95 -18.16 0.80
CA VAL A 111 -7.57 -18.03 2.22
C VAL A 111 -7.97 -19.30 2.98
N SER A 112 -9.18 -19.79 2.78
CA SER A 112 -9.64 -21.06 3.36
C SER A 112 -8.76 -22.24 2.94
N GLY A 113 -8.46 -22.36 1.64
CA GLY A 113 -7.57 -23.41 1.12
C GLY A 113 -6.15 -23.35 1.69
N LEU A 114 -5.56 -22.15 1.79
CA LEU A 114 -4.24 -21.96 2.40
C LEU A 114 -4.25 -22.27 3.89
N SER A 115 -5.31 -21.93 4.61
CA SER A 115 -5.47 -22.26 6.04
C SER A 115 -5.49 -23.76 6.26
N LEU A 116 -6.28 -24.50 5.48
CA LEU A 116 -6.35 -25.97 5.56
C LEU A 116 -5.00 -26.62 5.22
N ALA A 117 -4.29 -26.11 4.20
CA ALA A 117 -2.97 -26.61 3.85
C ALA A 117 -1.95 -26.37 4.98
N LEU A 118 -2.00 -25.20 5.61
CA LEU A 118 -1.13 -24.85 6.74
C LEU A 118 -1.41 -25.76 7.95
N GLU A 119 -2.68 -26.02 8.25
CA GLU A 119 -3.08 -26.95 9.33
C GLU A 119 -2.59 -28.39 9.06
N SER A 120 -2.69 -28.87 7.82
CA SER A 120 -2.15 -30.18 7.43
C SER A 120 -0.64 -30.24 7.60
N GLN A 121 0.10 -29.24 7.11
CA GLN A 121 1.55 -29.17 7.25
C GLN A 121 1.98 -29.09 8.72
N GLN A 122 1.26 -28.33 9.54
CA GLN A 122 1.54 -28.24 10.97
C GLN A 122 1.36 -29.60 11.65
N LYS A 123 0.33 -30.36 11.26
CA LYS A 123 0.11 -31.71 11.79
C LYS A 123 1.22 -32.67 11.37
N GLU A 124 1.59 -32.68 10.10
CA GLU A 124 2.70 -33.51 9.58
C GLU A 124 4.02 -33.17 10.27
N PHE A 125 4.31 -31.88 10.46
CA PHE A 125 5.49 -31.43 11.18
C PHE A 125 5.50 -31.93 12.64
N ASN A 126 4.36 -31.83 13.33
CA ASN A 126 4.25 -32.28 14.72
C ASN A 126 4.44 -33.79 14.84
N ASP A 127 3.86 -34.57 13.93
CA ASP A 127 3.98 -36.04 13.88
C ASP A 127 5.44 -36.46 13.69
N VAL A 128 6.12 -35.88 12.69
CA VAL A 128 7.55 -36.11 12.46
C VAL A 128 8.39 -35.67 13.66
N SER A 129 8.03 -34.56 14.32
CA SER A 129 8.76 -34.10 15.50
C SER A 129 8.63 -35.08 16.66
N GLU A 130 7.46 -35.72 16.84
CA GLU A 130 7.22 -36.74 17.86
C GLU A 130 8.04 -38.00 17.55
N GLU A 131 8.04 -38.46 16.30
CA GLU A 131 8.86 -39.60 15.87
C GLU A 131 10.36 -39.38 16.10
N VAL A 132 10.86 -38.17 15.83
CA VAL A 132 12.26 -37.81 16.07
C VAL A 132 12.59 -37.85 17.56
N VAL A 133 11.69 -37.35 18.42
CA VAL A 133 11.87 -37.41 19.87
C VAL A 133 11.93 -38.86 20.34
N ASP A 134 11.00 -39.71 19.89
CA ASP A 134 10.96 -41.13 20.24
C ASP A 134 12.24 -41.86 19.81
N PHE A 135 12.72 -41.58 18.59
CA PHE A 135 13.98 -42.14 18.09
C PHE A 135 15.18 -41.73 18.97
N PHE A 136 15.25 -40.46 19.38
CA PHE A 136 16.29 -39.97 20.29
C PHE A 136 16.28 -40.70 21.64
N ILE A 137 15.10 -40.89 22.22
CA ILE A 137 14.95 -41.63 23.49
C ILE A 137 15.42 -43.07 23.33
N ILE A 138 15.01 -43.76 22.26
CA ILE A 138 15.44 -45.15 21.99
C ILE A 138 16.97 -45.23 21.86
N CYS A 139 17.60 -44.29 21.14
CA CYS A 139 19.05 -44.24 21.00
C CYS A 139 19.77 -44.04 22.35
N LEU A 140 19.27 -43.13 23.20
CA LEU A 140 19.83 -42.86 24.53
C LEU A 140 19.72 -44.08 25.46
N VAL A 141 18.56 -44.75 25.45
CA VAL A 141 18.35 -45.99 26.23
C VAL A 141 19.32 -47.07 25.74
N ALA A 142 19.43 -47.28 24.43
CA ALA A 142 20.34 -48.25 23.86
C ALA A 142 21.83 -47.95 24.17
N GLN A 143 22.24 -46.68 24.16
CA GLN A 143 23.58 -46.28 24.59
C GLN A 143 23.83 -46.61 26.07
N THR A 144 22.87 -46.30 26.94
CA THR A 144 22.97 -46.57 28.38
C THR A 144 23.08 -48.07 28.67
N ILE A 145 22.29 -48.91 27.97
CA ILE A 145 22.37 -50.36 28.09
C ILE A 145 23.76 -50.87 27.67
N ARG A 146 24.24 -50.44 26.49
CA ARG A 146 25.59 -50.81 26.00
C ARG A 146 26.70 -50.37 26.97
N GLU A 147 26.57 -49.21 27.60
CA GLU A 147 27.52 -48.74 28.61
C GLU A 147 27.52 -49.59 29.88
N LYS A 148 26.34 -50.03 30.34
CA LYS A 148 26.22 -50.93 31.49
C LYS A 148 26.82 -52.31 31.18
N GLU A 149 26.53 -52.88 30.01
CA GLU A 149 27.10 -54.16 29.59
C GLU A 149 28.63 -54.11 29.51
N ARG A 150 29.21 -53.03 28.98
CA ARG A 150 30.67 -52.83 28.96
C ARG A 150 31.33 -52.71 30.34
N LYS A 151 30.59 -52.32 31.39
CA LYS A 151 31.12 -52.21 32.76
C LYS A 151 31.02 -53.52 33.56
N LEU A 152 30.28 -54.50 33.05
CA LEU A 152 30.04 -55.80 33.70
C LEU A 152 31.00 -56.90 33.25
N ILE A 153 31.82 -56.63 32.22
CA ILE A 153 32.87 -57.49 31.67
C ILE A 153 34.22 -56.91 32.07
#